data_AF-M1PC44-F1
#
_entry.id   AF-M1PC44-F1
#
_cell.length_a   1.000
_cell.length_b   1.000
_cell.length_c   1.000
_cell.angle_alpha   90.00
_cell.angle_beta   90.00
_cell.angle_gamma   90.00
#
_symmetry.space_group_name_H-M   'P 1'
#
loop_
_entity.id
_entity.type
_entity.pdbx_description
1 polymer ?
#
loop_
_entity_poly.entity_id
_entity_poly.type
_entity_poly.pdbx_seq_one_letter_code
_entity_poly.pdbx_strand_id
1 'polypeptide(L)'
;MRKIIPFVLGIFLFLPTNSYALERFEIFTTSQLMQLLQDRKDGKTDFLLVNALDEMIYRHAFIPGSVNIPITQFGQYAHRLGKDKNKLIISY
;
A
#
# COMPACT_ATOMS: atom_id res chain seq x y z
N MET A 1 0.92 32.03 46.47
CA MET A 1 1.54 32.03 45.13
C MET A 1 2.84 31.23 45.15
N ARG A 2 2.88 29.98 44.66
CA ARG A 2 4.10 29.42 44.01
C ARG A 2 3.91 28.00 43.48
N LYS A 3 4.23 27.84 42.18
CA LYS A 3 4.89 26.70 41.54
C LYS A 3 4.16 25.34 41.56
N ILE A 4 3.15 25.18 40.72
CA ILE A 4 2.77 23.85 40.20
C ILE A 4 2.72 23.82 38.65
N ILE A 5 2.89 24.99 38.00
CA ILE A 5 2.66 25.14 36.56
C ILE A 5 3.76 24.56 35.63
N PRO A 6 5.04 24.33 35.99
CA PRO A 6 5.99 23.87 34.98
C PRO A 6 6.00 22.35 34.76
N PHE A 7 5.36 21.53 35.61
CA PHE A 7 5.50 20.07 35.52
C PHE A 7 4.58 19.43 34.46
N VAL A 8 3.41 20.02 34.20
CA VAL A 8 2.45 19.50 33.21
C VAL A 8 2.91 19.80 31.77
N LEU A 9 3.70 20.86 31.56
CA LEU A 9 4.20 21.23 30.24
C LEU A 9 5.33 20.31 29.72
N GLY A 10 6.05 19.63 30.63
CA GLY A 10 7.15 18.72 30.25
C GLY A 10 6.70 17.36 29.72
N ILE A 11 5.51 16.89 30.09
CA ILE A 11 5.01 15.55 29.72
C ILE A 11 4.51 15.50 28.27
N PHE A 12 4.11 16.64 27.70
CA PHE A 12 3.63 16.70 26.31
C PHE A 12 4.75 16.65 25.26
N LEU A 13 6.02 16.86 25.65
CA LEU A 13 7.17 16.87 24.74
C LEU A 13 7.76 15.48 24.45
N PHE A 14 7.27 14.43 25.12
CA PHE A 14 7.72 13.04 24.93
C PHE A 14 6.66 12.13 24.29
N LEU A 15 5.61 12.69 23.69
CA LEU A 15 4.70 11.89 22.89
C LEU A 15 5.46 11.42 21.63
N PRO A 16 5.59 10.10 21.39
CA PRO A 16 6.25 9.61 20.19
C PRO A 16 5.45 10.11 18.98
N THR A 17 6.08 10.97 18.18
CA THR A 17 5.58 11.29 16.84
C THR A 17 5.86 10.07 15.98
N ASN A 18 4.94 9.11 15.96
CA ASN A 18 5.04 7.98 15.05
C ASN A 18 5.12 8.53 13.62
N SER A 19 6.17 8.15 12.88
CA SER A 19 6.32 8.52 11.47
C SER A 19 5.42 7.62 10.63
N TYR A 20 4.17 8.06 10.43
CA TYR A 20 3.05 7.25 9.93
C TYR A 20 3.10 6.82 8.44
N ALA A 21 4.14 7.13 7.67
CA ALA A 21 4.07 6.97 6.21
C ALA A 21 4.28 5.52 5.72
N LEU A 22 5.28 4.81 6.25
CA LEU A 22 5.68 3.47 5.77
C LEU A 22 5.05 2.32 6.57
N GLU A 23 4.63 2.54 7.81
CA GLU A 23 4.02 1.48 8.66
C GLU A 23 2.57 1.14 8.29
N ARG A 24 1.95 1.85 7.34
CA ARG A 24 0.53 1.67 7.00
C ARG A 24 0.24 0.50 6.07
N PHE A 25 1.27 -0.04 5.42
CA PHE A 25 1.10 -1.07 4.41
C PHE A 25 2.03 -2.24 4.70
N GLU A 26 1.49 -3.44 4.58
CA GLU A 26 2.30 -4.65 4.56
C GLU A 26 3.16 -4.65 3.30
N ILE A 27 4.47 -4.88 3.46
CA ILE A 27 5.43 -4.92 2.35
C ILE A 27 5.74 -6.37 2.02
N PHE A 28 5.47 -6.75 0.77
CA PHE A 28 5.89 -8.04 0.23
C PHE A 28 7.23 -7.90 -0.48
N THR A 29 8.16 -8.80 -0.17
CA THR A 29 9.39 -8.97 -0.96
C THR A 29 9.09 -9.66 -2.29
N THR A 30 10.03 -9.61 -3.23
CA THR A 30 9.91 -10.31 -4.51
C THR A 30 9.65 -11.81 -4.35
N SER A 31 10.32 -12.48 -3.41
CA SER A 31 10.11 -13.92 -3.18
C SER A 31 8.72 -14.21 -2.62
N GLN A 32 8.22 -13.37 -1.71
CA GLN A 32 6.86 -13.48 -1.19
C GLN A 32 5.80 -13.23 -2.27
N LEU A 33 5.99 -12.22 -3.13
CA LEU A 33 5.08 -11.98 -4.25
C LEU A 33 5.08 -13.14 -5.24
N MET A 34 6.24 -13.73 -5.54
CA MET A 34 6.32 -14.93 -6.38
C MET A 34 5.56 -16.11 -5.78
N GLN A 35 5.67 -16.32 -4.47
CA GLN A 35 4.91 -17.36 -3.77
C GLN A 35 3.39 -17.10 -3.86
N LEU A 36 2.95 -15.87 -3.60
CA LEU A 36 1.54 -15.47 -3.72
C LEU A 36 1.00 -15.68 -5.15
N LEU A 37 1.80 -15.36 -6.17
CA LEU A 37 1.44 -15.61 -7.56
C LEU A 37 1.29 -17.11 -7.86
N GLN A 38 2.13 -17.95 -7.27
CA GLN A 38 1.99 -19.40 -7.40
C GLN A 38 0.75 -19.90 -6.68
N ASP A 39 0.51 -19.45 -5.45
CA ASP A 39 -0.68 -19.83 -4.68
C ASP A 39 -1.98 -19.36 -5.35
N ARG A 40 -1.95 -18.23 -6.06
CA ARG A 40 -3.07 -17.77 -6.90
C ARG A 40 -3.33 -18.72 -8.07
N LYS A 41 -2.28 -19.20 -8.75
CA LYS A 41 -2.41 -20.20 -9.82
C LYS A 41 -2.96 -21.52 -9.30
N ASP A 42 -2.58 -21.89 -8.08
CA ASP A 42 -3.07 -23.09 -7.40
C ASP A 42 -4.48 -22.91 -6.80
N GLY A 43 -5.09 -21.72 -6.92
CA GLY A 43 -6.44 -21.43 -6.40
C GLY A 43 -6.52 -21.26 -4.88
N LYS A 44 -5.38 -21.14 -4.18
CA LYS A 44 -5.32 -21.02 -2.72
C LYS A 44 -5.56 -19.59 -2.22
N THR A 45 -5.30 -18.59 -3.06
CA THR A 45 -5.50 -17.17 -2.75
C THR A 45 -5.98 -16.41 -3.98
N ASP A 46 -6.59 -15.24 -3.76
CA ASP A 46 -7.06 -14.39 -4.83
C ASP A 46 -6.87 -12.90 -4.46
N PHE A 47 -6.14 -12.16 -5.28
CA PHE A 47 -5.83 -10.75 -5.07
C PHE A 47 -5.75 -10.01 -6.41
N LEU A 48 -5.91 -8.68 -6.35
CA LEU A 48 -5.68 -7.80 -7.49
C LEU A 48 -4.23 -7.29 -7.46
N LEU A 49 -3.47 -7.59 -8.51
CA LEU A 49 -2.14 -7.05 -8.69
C LEU A 49 -2.21 -5.78 -9.55
N VAL A 50 -1.77 -4.65 -9.01
CA VAL A 50 -1.87 -3.33 -9.65
C VAL A 50 -0.48 -2.80 -9.93
N ASN A 51 -0.23 -2.44 -11.19
CA ASN A 51 0.96 -1.69 -11.56
C ASN A 51 0.63 -0.19 -11.60
N ALA A 52 1.36 0.62 -10.82
CA ALA A 52 1.09 2.06 -10.69
C ALA A 52 1.91 2.96 -11.64
N LEU A 53 2.74 2.35 -12.49
CA LEU A 53 3.63 3.07 -13.41
C LEU A 53 2.87 3.67 -14.60
N ASP A 54 3.54 4.57 -15.32
CA ASP A 54 3.03 5.11 -16.58
C ASP A 54 2.72 3.98 -17.57
N GLU A 55 1.66 4.16 -18.36
CA GLU A 55 1.18 3.18 -19.31
C GLU A 55 2.27 2.80 -20.34
N MET A 56 3.10 3.76 -20.75
CA MET A 56 4.23 3.49 -21.64
C MET A 56 5.18 2.46 -21.01
N ILE A 57 5.55 2.62 -19.74
CA ILE A 57 6.46 1.70 -19.05
C ILE A 57 5.81 0.33 -18.90
N TYR A 58 4.53 0.29 -18.49
CA TYR A 58 3.78 -0.95 -18.34
C TYR A 58 3.71 -1.76 -19.64
N ARG A 59 3.50 -1.11 -20.78
CA ARG A 59 3.47 -1.78 -22.10
C ARG A 59 4.81 -2.42 -22.48
N HIS A 60 5.94 -1.90 -21.97
CA HIS A 60 7.25 -2.48 -22.23
C HIS A 60 7.53 -3.68 -21.32
N ALA A 61 7.20 -3.59 -20.04
CA ALA A 61 7.40 -4.68 -19.09
C ALA A 61 6.40 -4.60 -17.92
N PHE A 62 5.81 -5.73 -17.57
CA PHE A 62 4.89 -5.84 -16.45
C PHE A 62 4.89 -7.26 -15.88
N ILE A 63 4.39 -7.41 -14.66
CA ILE A 63 4.18 -8.72 -14.03
C ILE A 63 2.90 -9.32 -14.63
N PRO A 64 2.94 -10.50 -15.26
CA PRO A 64 1.76 -11.12 -15.88
C PRO A 64 0.58 -11.23 -14.91
N GLY A 65 -0.61 -10.86 -15.38
CA GLY A 65 -1.83 -10.87 -14.57
C GLY A 65 -2.02 -9.63 -13.68
N SER A 66 -1.15 -8.63 -13.79
CA SER A 66 -1.38 -7.29 -13.23
C SER A 66 -2.30 -6.44 -14.12
N VAL A 67 -2.90 -5.42 -13.52
CA VAL A 67 -3.66 -4.37 -14.20
C VAL A 67 -2.95 -3.04 -14.01
N ASN A 68 -2.76 -2.27 -15.07
CA ASN A 68 -2.18 -0.93 -14.99
C ASN A 68 -3.22 0.11 -14.57
N ILE A 69 -2.88 0.87 -13.52
CA ILE A 69 -3.60 2.03 -13.01
C ILE A 69 -2.55 3.10 -12.71
N PRO A 70 -2.15 3.91 -13.70
CA PRO A 70 -1.11 4.92 -13.52
C PRO A 70 -1.49 5.89 -12.41
N ILE A 71 -0.55 6.18 -11.50
CA ILE A 71 -0.84 7.04 -10.34
C ILE A 71 -1.32 8.44 -10.75
N THR A 72 -0.79 8.97 -11.85
CA THR A 72 -1.16 10.27 -12.43
C THR A 72 -2.58 10.28 -13.02
N GLN A 73 -3.14 9.11 -13.31
CA GLN A 73 -4.45 8.94 -13.94
C GLN A 73 -5.40 8.14 -13.03
N PHE A 74 -5.08 7.97 -11.74
CA PHE A 74 -5.81 7.09 -10.82
C PHE A 74 -7.32 7.38 -10.81
N GLY A 75 -7.74 8.65 -10.78
CA GLY A 75 -9.16 9.00 -10.79
C GLY A 75 -9.94 8.47 -12.00
N GLN A 76 -9.28 8.35 -13.17
CA GLN A 76 -9.88 7.81 -14.38
C GLN A 76 -9.96 6.28 -14.35
N TYR A 77 -8.95 5.63 -13.76
CA TYR A 77 -8.78 4.17 -13.79
C TYR A 77 -9.20 3.45 -12.51
N ALA A 78 -9.55 4.16 -11.44
CA ALA A 78 -9.90 3.58 -10.14
C ALA A 78 -11.06 2.58 -10.20
N HIS A 79 -11.96 2.72 -11.19
CA HIS A 79 -13.04 1.76 -11.43
C HIS A 79 -12.53 0.33 -11.69
N ARG A 80 -11.28 0.16 -12.15
CA ARG A 80 -10.63 -1.14 -12.37
C ARG A 80 -10.29 -1.89 -11.08
N LEU A 81 -10.30 -1.21 -9.93
CA LEU A 81 -10.12 -1.85 -8.62
C LEU A 81 -11.33 -2.71 -8.22
N GLY A 82 -12.47 -2.53 -8.89
CA GLY A 82 -13.71 -3.19 -8.52
C GLY A 82 -14.44 -2.49 -7.38
N LYS A 83 -15.52 -3.13 -6.90
CA LYS A 83 -16.39 -2.58 -5.85
C LYS A 83 -16.14 -3.19 -4.47
N ASP A 84 -15.48 -4.34 -4.42
CA ASP A 84 -15.19 -5.04 -3.17
C ASP A 84 -14.02 -4.36 -2.45
N LYS A 85 -14.33 -3.69 -1.34
CA LYS A 85 -13.35 -2.99 -0.51
C LYS A 85 -12.50 -3.91 0.36
N ASN A 86 -12.88 -5.18 0.49
CA ASN A 86 -12.15 -6.18 1.26
C ASN A 86 -11.18 -6.99 0.38
N LYS A 87 -11.23 -6.78 -0.94
CA LYS A 87 -10.32 -7.42 -1.88
C LYS A 87 -8.88 -7.02 -1.58
N LEU A 88 -8.00 -8.00 -1.37
CA LEU A 88 -6.57 -7.74 -1.26
C LEU A 88 -6.05 -7.12 -2.56
N ILE A 89 -5.43 -5.94 -2.44
CA ILE A 89 -4.78 -5.23 -3.52
C ILE A 89 -3.28 -5.17 -3.20
N ILE A 90 -2.47 -5.61 -4.15
CA ILE A 90 -1.02 -5.49 -4.08
C ILE A 90 -0.59 -4.53 -5.19
N SER A 91 -0.02 -3.40 -4.83
CA SER A 91 0.50 -2.41 -5.78
C SER A 91 2.02 -2.48 -5.88
N TYR A 92 2.55 -2.26 -7.08
CA TYR A 92 3.98 -2.15 -7.35
C TYR A 92 4.30 -1.11 -8.43
#